data_AF-U7PQ69-F1
#
_entry.id   AF-U7PQ69-F1
#
_cell.length_a   1.000
_cell.length_b   1.000
_cell.length_c   1.000
_cell.angle_alpha   90.00
_cell.angle_beta   90.00
_cell.angle_gamma   90.00
#
_symmetry.space_group_name_H-M   'P 1'
#
loop_
_entity.id
_entity.type
_entity.pdbx_description
1 polymer ?
#
loop_
_entity_poly.entity_id
_entity_poly.type
_entity_poly.pdbx_seq_one_letter_code
_entity_poly.pdbx_strand_id
1 'polypeptide(L)'
;MHMAQLVFQRRDVVEDANDAWDKYVARQLFRRAAAERRFSSEATVSDAGPPAISLYSEDLRSANILLDKDDRIVGVIDWEFAYAAPLSFSSCPPWWLLMDNPESWSPGGLVGWQQTYEPRLRTFLSALEEVEKQKQQPASAGEPLSQHMSSWTSNASMRNYAARRSWAFDFLWWKHIDESLYGPNEDQDHKARLAEMPAAQLQILDDFVKQKLDEGEDAEVTVWDKDAAVAHLAQYL
;
A
#
# COMPACT_ATOMS: atom_id res chain seq x y z
N MET A 1 -2.47 -10.85 0.45
CA MET A 1 -1.31 -10.44 -0.38
C MET A 1 -0.05 -10.31 0.47
N HIS A 2 0.05 -9.33 1.37
CA HIS A 2 1.28 -9.06 2.15
C HIS A 2 1.85 -10.27 2.90
N MET A 3 1.01 -11.00 3.64
CA MET A 3 1.44 -12.23 4.30
C MET A 3 1.86 -13.31 3.31
N ALA A 4 1.14 -13.45 2.18
CA ALA A 4 1.49 -14.44 1.17
C ALA A 4 2.85 -14.13 0.52
N GLN A 5 3.15 -12.86 0.22
CA GLN A 5 4.48 -12.48 -0.26
C GLN A 5 5.55 -12.90 0.74
N LEU A 6 5.42 -12.50 2.00
CA LEU A 6 6.42 -12.82 3.03
C LEU A 6 6.57 -14.34 3.24
N VAL A 7 5.47 -15.10 3.22
CA VAL A 7 5.47 -16.55 3.43
C VAL A 7 6.07 -17.30 2.23
N PHE A 8 5.78 -16.91 0.99
CA PHE A 8 6.21 -17.69 -0.18
C PHE A 8 7.48 -17.19 -0.85
N GLN A 9 7.84 -15.92 -0.67
CA GLN A 9 9.12 -15.43 -1.13
C GLN A 9 10.20 -16.02 -0.22
N ARG A 10 11.15 -16.73 -0.83
CA ARG A 10 12.26 -17.38 -0.12
C ARG A 10 13.50 -16.49 -0.12
N ARG A 11 13.88 -15.99 -1.29
CA ARG A 11 15.08 -15.15 -1.48
C ARG A 11 14.81 -13.67 -1.37
N ASP A 12 15.79 -12.96 -0.82
CA ASP A 12 15.83 -11.50 -0.69
C ASP A 12 14.57 -10.92 -0.03
N VAL A 13 13.87 -11.74 0.78
CA VAL A 13 12.65 -11.34 1.49
C VAL A 13 12.98 -10.82 2.87
N VAL A 14 14.02 -11.35 3.51
CA VAL A 14 14.52 -10.93 4.83
C VAL A 14 16.04 -10.79 4.76
N GLU A 15 16.58 -9.78 5.43
CA GLU A 15 18.02 -9.54 5.52
C GLU A 15 18.66 -10.29 6.69
N ASP A 16 17.97 -10.29 7.83
CA ASP A 16 18.38 -10.99 9.05
C ASP A 16 17.16 -11.34 9.93
N ALA A 17 17.43 -11.85 11.13
CA ALA A 17 16.39 -12.24 12.07
C ALA A 17 15.51 -11.05 12.53
N ASN A 18 16.09 -9.87 12.75
CA ASN A 18 15.36 -8.67 13.14
C ASN A 18 14.44 -8.21 12.01
N ASP A 19 14.92 -8.18 10.78
CA ASP A 19 14.10 -7.85 9.63
C ASP A 19 12.96 -8.87 9.44
N ALA A 20 13.21 -10.16 9.68
CA ALA A 20 12.16 -11.18 9.66
C ALA A 20 11.10 -10.96 10.76
N TRP A 21 11.52 -10.62 11.99
CA TRP A 21 10.61 -10.27 13.08
C TRP A 21 9.78 -9.02 12.72
N ASP A 22 10.42 -7.96 12.24
CA ASP A 22 9.79 -6.71 11.83
C ASP A 22 8.73 -6.96 10.76
N LYS A 23 9.11 -7.67 9.68
CA LYS A 23 8.22 -7.98 8.56
C LYS A 23 7.00 -8.79 8.99
N TYR A 24 7.19 -9.78 9.87
CA TYR A 24 6.09 -10.61 10.33
C TYR A 24 5.13 -9.84 11.25
N VAL A 25 5.67 -9.17 12.28
CA VAL A 25 4.88 -8.41 13.26
C VAL A 25 4.08 -7.31 12.58
N ALA A 26 4.70 -6.55 11.68
CA ALA A 26 4.05 -5.50 10.92
C ALA A 26 2.82 -6.01 10.15
N ARG A 27 2.96 -7.13 9.43
CA ARG A 27 1.86 -7.70 8.63
C ARG A 27 0.74 -8.27 9.50
N GLN A 28 1.07 -8.85 10.65
CA GLN A 28 0.05 -9.36 11.58
C GLN A 28 -0.74 -8.23 12.21
N LEU A 29 -0.07 -7.18 12.68
CA LEU A 29 -0.73 -6.02 13.24
C LEU A 29 -1.57 -5.28 12.20
N PHE A 30 -1.07 -5.12 10.97
CA PHE A 30 -1.86 -4.53 9.88
C PHE A 30 -3.13 -5.33 9.59
N ARG A 31 -3.04 -6.67 9.52
CA ARG A 31 -4.20 -7.54 9.34
C ARG A 31 -5.20 -7.43 10.48
N ARG A 32 -4.70 -7.40 11.72
CA ARG A 32 -5.53 -7.24 12.91
C ARG A 32 -6.25 -5.89 12.91
N ALA A 33 -5.54 -4.80 12.65
CA ALA A 33 -6.11 -3.47 12.54
C ALA A 33 -7.18 -3.39 11.44
N ALA A 34 -6.99 -4.09 10.32
CA ALA A 34 -8.01 -4.20 9.26
C ALA A 34 -9.25 -4.95 9.74
N ALA A 35 -9.08 -6.11 10.39
CA ALA A 35 -10.17 -6.91 10.91
C ALA A 35 -10.99 -6.17 12.00
N GLU A 36 -10.30 -5.39 12.84
CA GLU A 36 -10.89 -4.54 13.88
C GLU A 36 -11.46 -3.22 13.35
N ARG A 37 -11.39 -2.95 12.03
CA ARG A 37 -11.84 -1.70 11.38
C ARG A 37 -11.21 -0.43 11.94
N ARG A 38 -9.97 -0.52 12.45
CA ARG A 38 -9.25 0.61 13.03
C ARG A 38 -8.81 1.66 12.00
N PHE A 39 -8.89 1.34 10.72
CA PHE A 39 -8.60 2.27 9.62
C PHE A 39 -9.78 3.17 9.24
N SER A 40 -10.98 2.88 9.74
CA SER A 40 -12.22 3.52 9.30
C SER A 40 -12.50 4.88 9.96
N SER A 41 -11.73 5.28 10.98
CA SER A 41 -12.03 6.49 11.75
C SER A 41 -11.87 7.81 10.97
N GLU A 42 -11.30 7.78 9.76
CA GLU A 42 -11.03 8.98 8.95
C GLU A 42 -11.86 9.07 7.66
N ALA A 43 -12.71 8.09 7.33
CA ALA A 43 -13.42 8.08 6.04
C ALA A 43 -14.70 8.93 6.07
N THR A 44 -14.61 10.14 5.54
CA THR A 44 -15.69 11.14 5.34
C THR A 44 -16.65 10.83 4.18
N VAL A 45 -16.78 9.57 3.74
CA VAL A 45 -17.73 9.20 2.68
C VAL A 45 -18.81 8.31 3.28
N SER A 46 -20.03 8.84 3.30
CA SER A 46 -21.18 8.33 4.04
C SER A 46 -21.21 6.80 4.22
N ASP A 47 -21.07 6.38 5.47
CA ASP A 47 -21.07 5.00 5.97
C ASP A 47 -22.46 4.30 5.87
N ALA A 48 -23.33 4.76 4.97
CA ALA A 48 -24.73 4.34 4.90
C ALA A 48 -24.98 3.19 3.92
N GLY A 49 -23.94 2.65 3.27
CA GLY A 49 -24.08 1.57 2.29
C GLY A 49 -22.87 0.65 2.23
N PRO A 50 -23.00 -0.54 1.60
CA PRO A 50 -21.86 -1.40 1.35
C PRO A 50 -20.77 -0.61 0.61
N PRO A 51 -19.49 -0.80 0.96
CA PRO A 51 -18.40 -0.05 0.36
C PRO A 51 -18.45 -0.20 -1.15
N ALA A 52 -18.56 0.92 -1.87
CA ALA A 52 -18.63 0.91 -3.32
C ALA A 52 -17.31 0.33 -3.87
N ILE A 53 -17.44 -0.77 -4.60
CA ILE A 53 -16.33 -1.40 -5.33
C ILE A 53 -16.46 -1.01 -6.79
N SER A 54 -15.38 -0.45 -7.35
CA SER A 54 -15.30 0.00 -8.73
C SER A 54 -14.06 -0.57 -9.42
N LEU A 55 -14.09 -0.60 -10.76
CA LEU A 55 -12.88 -0.85 -11.53
C LEU A 55 -11.88 0.28 -11.27
N TYR A 56 -10.67 -0.09 -10.89
CA TYR A 56 -9.60 0.82 -10.52
C TYR A 56 -8.32 0.42 -11.25
N SER A 57 -7.55 1.41 -11.69
CA SER A 57 -6.22 1.23 -12.28
C SER A 57 -5.23 2.13 -11.55
N GLU A 58 -4.06 1.57 -11.23
CA GLU A 58 -2.99 2.26 -10.51
C GLU A 58 -1.96 2.89 -11.42
N ASP A 59 -1.98 2.56 -12.71
CA ASP A 59 -0.93 2.93 -13.67
C ASP A 59 -1.50 3.68 -14.87
N LEU A 60 -2.10 4.84 -14.58
CA LEU A 60 -2.59 5.79 -15.58
C LEU A 60 -1.52 6.82 -15.95
N ARG A 61 -0.25 6.43 -15.89
CA ARG A 61 0.89 7.26 -16.29
C ARG A 61 0.79 7.67 -17.75
N SER A 62 1.47 8.76 -18.11
CA SER A 62 1.41 9.33 -19.46
C SER A 62 1.81 8.34 -20.57
N ALA A 63 2.71 7.39 -20.29
CA ALA A 63 3.09 6.34 -21.23
C ALA A 63 1.94 5.41 -21.64
N ASN A 64 0.87 5.34 -20.81
CA ASN A 64 -0.30 4.50 -21.06
C ASN A 64 -1.46 5.27 -21.72
N ILE A 65 -1.24 6.54 -22.09
CA ILE A 65 -2.22 7.39 -22.77
C ILE A 65 -1.77 7.60 -24.22
N LEU A 66 -2.59 7.15 -25.16
CA LEU A 66 -2.34 7.32 -26.59
C LEU A 66 -2.92 8.63 -27.09
N LEU A 67 -2.12 9.37 -27.85
CA LEU A 67 -2.50 10.63 -28.49
C LEU A 67 -2.53 10.48 -30.02
N ASP A 68 -3.44 11.18 -30.68
CA ASP A 68 -3.37 11.37 -32.13
C ASP A 68 -2.41 12.52 -32.50
N LYS A 69 -2.31 12.82 -33.81
CA LYS A 69 -1.45 13.89 -34.35
C LYS A 69 -1.86 15.31 -33.92
N ASP A 70 -3.04 15.47 -33.32
CA ASP A 70 -3.59 16.74 -32.84
C ASP A 70 -3.64 16.78 -31.30
N ASP A 71 -2.84 15.93 -30.62
CA ASP A 71 -2.74 15.78 -29.16
C ASP A 71 -4.05 15.39 -28.46
N ARG A 72 -4.99 14.75 -29.17
CA ARG A 72 -6.22 14.24 -28.57
C ARG A 72 -6.03 12.84 -28.03
N ILE A 73 -6.55 12.58 -26.83
CA ILE A 73 -6.58 11.24 -26.24
C ILE A 73 -7.45 10.33 -27.11
N VAL A 74 -6.84 9.29 -27.69
CA VAL A 74 -7.52 8.27 -28.51
C VAL A 74 -7.65 6.92 -27.83
N GLY A 75 -6.92 6.71 -26.74
CA GLY A 75 -7.01 5.48 -25.98
C GLY A 75 -6.21 5.51 -24.69
N VAL A 76 -6.61 4.65 -23.76
CA VAL A 76 -5.83 4.28 -22.58
C VAL A 76 -5.52 2.80 -22.71
N ILE A 77 -4.26 2.44 -22.59
CA ILE A 77 -3.76 1.07 -22.73
C ILE A 77 -3.29 0.52 -21.38
N ASP A 78 -2.70 -0.67 -21.41
CA ASP A 78 -2.03 -1.27 -20.26
C ASP A 78 -2.96 -1.55 -19.06
N TRP A 79 -4.11 -2.16 -19.36
CA TRP A 79 -5.12 -2.51 -18.36
C TRP A 79 -4.77 -3.76 -17.52
N GLU A 80 -3.55 -4.28 -17.62
CA GLU A 80 -3.15 -5.52 -16.92
C GLU A 80 -3.14 -5.38 -15.39
N PHE A 81 -3.00 -4.16 -14.90
CA PHE A 81 -3.05 -3.83 -13.47
C PHE A 81 -4.41 -3.31 -12.99
N ALA A 82 -5.47 -3.46 -13.81
CA ALA A 82 -6.81 -3.03 -13.41
C ALA A 82 -7.52 -4.11 -12.59
N TYR A 83 -8.14 -3.71 -11.47
CA TYR A 83 -8.84 -4.62 -10.57
C TYR A 83 -10.04 -3.96 -9.88
N ALA A 84 -10.89 -4.75 -9.24
CA ALA A 84 -12.01 -4.25 -8.46
C ALA A 84 -11.50 -3.79 -7.08
N ALA A 85 -11.64 -2.49 -6.78
CA ALA A 85 -11.10 -1.88 -5.56
C ALA A 85 -12.14 -0.97 -4.86
N PRO A 86 -11.97 -0.70 -3.56
CA PRO A 86 -12.76 0.30 -2.87
C PRO A 86 -12.60 1.68 -3.52
N LEU A 87 -13.70 2.42 -3.64
CA LEU A 87 -13.71 3.76 -4.20
C LEU A 87 -12.73 4.72 -3.51
N SER A 88 -12.44 4.52 -2.22
CA SER A 88 -11.47 5.32 -1.46
C SER A 88 -10.05 5.25 -2.00
N PHE A 89 -9.70 4.26 -2.85
CA PHE A 89 -8.40 4.22 -3.51
C PHE A 89 -8.26 5.32 -4.57
N SER A 90 -9.37 5.80 -5.14
CA SER A 90 -9.37 6.97 -6.00
C SER A 90 -9.03 8.25 -5.23
N SER A 91 -9.22 8.30 -3.91
CA SER A 91 -8.80 9.45 -3.10
C SER A 91 -7.28 9.54 -2.93
N CYS A 92 -6.51 8.50 -3.30
CA CYS A 92 -5.06 8.55 -3.23
C CYS A 92 -4.48 9.26 -4.45
N PRO A 93 -3.61 10.26 -4.23
CA PRO A 93 -2.95 10.92 -5.34
C PRO A 93 -2.05 9.93 -6.12
N PRO A 94 -1.85 10.12 -7.42
CA PRO A 94 -1.14 9.15 -8.26
C PRO A 94 0.37 9.13 -8.02
N TRP A 95 0.93 7.99 -7.61
CA TRP A 95 2.38 7.83 -7.40
C TRP A 95 3.21 8.09 -8.66
N TRP A 96 2.64 7.80 -9.84
CA TRP A 96 3.34 7.85 -11.13
C TRP A 96 3.61 9.26 -11.66
N LEU A 97 3.26 10.34 -10.94
CA LEU A 97 3.60 11.71 -11.34
C LEU A 97 5.11 11.95 -11.48
N LEU A 98 5.94 11.15 -10.80
CA LEU A 98 7.39 11.18 -10.95
C LEU A 98 7.96 10.07 -11.85
N MET A 99 7.10 9.17 -12.36
CA MET A 99 7.50 8.00 -13.15
C MET A 99 8.45 7.02 -12.42
N ASP A 100 8.64 7.20 -11.11
CA ASP A 100 9.51 6.37 -10.27
C ASP A 100 8.88 6.20 -8.88
N ASN A 101 9.13 5.04 -8.28
CA ASN A 101 8.46 4.61 -7.07
C ASN A 101 9.07 5.26 -5.82
N PRO A 102 8.26 5.58 -4.79
CA PRO A 102 8.75 6.05 -3.49
C PRO A 102 9.83 5.16 -2.87
N GLU A 103 9.68 3.84 -2.97
CA GLU A 103 10.59 2.84 -2.40
C GLU A 103 11.95 2.76 -3.09
N SER A 104 12.04 3.18 -4.36
CA SER A 104 13.26 3.04 -5.18
C SER A 104 14.04 4.36 -5.29
N TRP A 105 13.54 5.43 -4.65
CA TRP A 105 14.06 6.77 -4.86
C TRP A 105 15.46 6.97 -4.26
N SER A 106 16.45 7.17 -5.13
CA SER A 106 17.84 7.39 -4.73
C SER A 106 18.52 8.45 -5.60
N PRO A 107 19.29 9.40 -5.01
CA PRO A 107 19.51 9.58 -3.57
C PRO A 107 18.32 10.28 -2.86
N GLY A 108 18.24 10.09 -1.53
CA GLY A 108 17.32 10.85 -0.66
C GLY A 108 16.10 10.07 -0.14
N GLY A 109 15.85 8.85 -0.65
CA GLY A 109 14.76 8.00 -0.17
C GLY A 109 13.40 8.67 -0.27
N LEU A 110 12.48 8.24 0.59
CA LEU A 110 11.12 8.76 0.63
C LEU A 110 11.06 10.29 0.83
N VAL A 111 11.97 10.87 1.62
CA VAL A 111 11.97 12.32 1.87
C VAL A 111 12.32 13.08 0.59
N GLY A 112 13.36 12.64 -0.13
CA GLY A 112 13.72 13.20 -1.42
C GLY A 112 12.62 13.02 -2.47
N TRP A 113 11.95 11.86 -2.46
CA TRP A 113 10.81 11.58 -3.33
C TRP A 113 9.68 12.57 -3.04
N GLN A 114 9.30 12.73 -1.77
CA GLN A 114 8.22 13.63 -1.34
C GLN A 114 8.49 15.08 -1.75
N GLN A 115 9.71 15.57 -1.52
CA GLN A 115 10.12 16.93 -1.92
C GLN A 115 10.03 17.13 -3.43
N THR A 116 10.35 16.10 -4.20
CA THR A 116 10.27 16.14 -5.68
C THR A 116 8.83 16.02 -6.15
N TYR A 117 8.02 15.24 -5.46
CA TYR A 117 6.65 14.87 -5.81
C TYR A 117 5.68 16.03 -5.57
N GLU A 118 5.83 16.73 -4.45
CA GLU A 118 4.83 17.69 -4.00
C GLU A 118 4.54 18.84 -5.00
N PRO A 119 5.54 19.44 -5.67
CA PRO A 119 5.28 20.41 -6.73
C PRO A 119 4.48 19.82 -7.90
N ARG A 120 4.73 18.56 -8.28
CA ARG A 120 4.01 17.89 -9.38
C ARG A 120 2.59 17.56 -8.97
N LEU A 121 2.39 17.14 -7.72
CA LEU A 121 1.04 16.96 -7.17
C LEU A 121 0.25 18.27 -7.26
N ARG A 122 0.82 19.42 -6.87
CA ARG A 122 0.13 20.71 -6.96
C ARG A 122 -0.29 21.06 -8.39
N THR A 123 0.57 20.81 -9.38
CA THR A 123 0.23 20.99 -10.79
C THR A 123 -0.91 20.06 -11.22
N PHE A 124 -0.83 18.78 -10.85
CA PHE A 124 -1.87 17.79 -11.15
C PHE A 124 -3.22 18.18 -10.53
N LEU A 125 -3.23 18.55 -9.25
CA LEU A 125 -4.43 18.98 -8.55
C LEU A 125 -5.04 20.24 -9.18
N SER A 126 -4.21 21.20 -9.58
CA SER A 126 -4.68 22.41 -10.26
C SER A 126 -5.40 22.09 -11.57
N ALA A 127 -4.85 21.16 -12.38
CA ALA A 127 -5.50 20.71 -13.61
C ALA A 127 -6.79 19.91 -13.34
N LEU A 128 -6.78 19.06 -12.30
CA LEU A 128 -7.95 18.29 -11.90
C LEU A 128 -9.10 19.21 -11.45
N GLU A 129 -8.81 20.22 -10.63
CA GLU A 129 -9.79 21.22 -10.21
C GLU A 129 -10.41 21.98 -11.38
N GLU A 130 -9.61 22.32 -12.41
CA GLU A 130 -10.12 22.99 -13.60
C GLU A 130 -11.12 22.10 -14.36
N VAL A 131 -10.80 20.82 -14.53
CA VAL A 131 -11.70 19.84 -15.16
C VAL A 131 -12.97 19.64 -14.32
N GLU A 132 -12.85 19.58 -13.00
CA GLU A 132 -14.00 19.44 -12.09
C GLU A 132 -14.94 20.65 -12.17
N LYS A 133 -14.38 21.88 -12.23
CA LYS A 133 -15.16 23.12 -12.41
C LYS A 133 -15.89 23.13 -13.76
N GLN A 134 -15.25 22.69 -14.84
CA GLN A 134 -15.86 22.63 -16.18
C GLN A 134 -17.01 21.62 -16.26
N LYS A 135 -16.92 20.50 -15.53
CA LYS A 135 -17.95 19.43 -15.55
C LYS A 135 -19.24 19.78 -14.78
N GLN A 136 -19.32 20.96 -14.14
CA GLN A 136 -20.48 21.41 -13.34
C GLN A 136 -21.04 20.29 -12.46
N GLN A 137 -20.20 19.71 -11.60
CA GLN A 137 -20.67 18.65 -10.72
C GLN A 137 -21.89 19.13 -9.92
N PRO A 138 -22.97 18.33 -9.85
CA PRO A 138 -24.14 18.70 -9.07
C PRO A 138 -23.74 18.90 -7.61
N ALA A 139 -24.35 19.86 -6.92
CA ALA A 139 -24.01 20.18 -5.52
C ALA A 139 -24.16 18.97 -4.55
N SER A 140 -24.84 17.90 -4.97
CA SER A 140 -24.95 16.64 -4.25
C SER A 140 -23.72 15.73 -4.37
N ALA A 141 -22.78 16.03 -5.27
CA ALA A 141 -21.58 15.23 -5.53
C ALA A 141 -20.46 15.57 -4.53
N GLY A 142 -20.70 15.37 -3.24
CA GLY A 142 -19.70 15.38 -2.17
C GLY A 142 -18.58 16.44 -2.27
N GLU A 143 -17.40 16.09 -1.76
CA GLU A 143 -16.18 16.87 -1.97
C GLU A 143 -15.53 16.49 -3.31
N PRO A 144 -14.90 17.43 -4.02
CA PRO A 144 -14.21 17.16 -5.28
C PRO A 144 -13.01 16.22 -5.06
N LEU A 145 -12.68 15.43 -6.08
CA LEU A 145 -11.59 14.46 -6.02
C LEU A 145 -10.23 15.13 -5.78
N SER A 146 -10.03 16.33 -6.34
CA SER A 146 -8.86 17.17 -6.06
C SER A 146 -8.66 17.43 -4.56
N GLN A 147 -9.74 17.67 -3.82
CA GLN A 147 -9.69 17.90 -2.37
C GLN A 147 -9.36 16.60 -1.62
N HIS A 148 -9.96 15.48 -2.04
CA HIS A 148 -9.63 14.16 -1.49
C HIS A 148 -8.15 13.77 -1.72
N MET A 149 -7.59 14.11 -2.88
CA MET A 149 -6.20 13.83 -3.28
C MET A 149 -5.19 14.88 -2.77
N SER A 150 -5.62 15.84 -1.95
CA SER A 150 -4.81 17.02 -1.59
C SER A 150 -3.51 16.71 -0.86
N SER A 151 -3.40 15.53 -0.23
CA SER A 151 -2.20 15.12 0.49
C SER A 151 -1.81 13.67 0.22
N TRP A 152 -0.58 13.49 -0.25
CA TRP A 152 0.08 12.19 -0.33
C TRP A 152 0.58 11.69 1.03
N THR A 153 0.97 12.62 1.91
CA THR A 153 1.55 12.33 3.23
C THR A 153 0.51 12.13 4.31
N SER A 154 -0.78 12.26 4.00
CA SER A 154 -1.84 11.88 4.95
C SER A 154 -1.70 10.40 5.29
N ASN A 155 -1.94 10.06 6.56
CA ASN A 155 -1.89 8.67 6.99
C ASN A 155 -2.82 7.80 6.13
N ALA A 156 -3.99 8.31 5.72
CA ALA A 156 -4.89 7.61 4.81
C ALA A 156 -4.26 7.27 3.45
N SER A 157 -3.59 8.23 2.79
CA SER A 157 -2.91 8.02 1.52
C SER A 157 -1.77 7.01 1.66
N MET A 158 -0.93 7.14 2.69
CA MET A 158 0.17 6.22 2.96
C MET A 158 -0.35 4.81 3.28
N ARG A 159 -1.41 4.68 4.09
CA ARG A 159 -2.05 3.38 4.40
C ARG A 159 -2.60 2.71 3.16
N ASN A 160 -3.33 3.44 2.33
CA ASN A 160 -3.87 2.90 1.08
C ASN A 160 -2.75 2.53 0.10
N TYR A 161 -1.67 3.30 0.03
CA TYR A 161 -0.51 2.94 -0.79
C TYR A 161 0.17 1.66 -0.26
N ALA A 162 0.45 1.57 1.04
CA ALA A 162 1.00 0.38 1.68
C ALA A 162 0.10 -0.86 1.52
N ALA A 163 -1.23 -0.69 1.56
CA ALA A 163 -2.19 -1.78 1.35
C ALA A 163 -2.05 -2.42 -0.04
N ARG A 164 -1.58 -1.67 -1.04
CA ARG A 164 -1.50 -2.07 -2.46
C ARG A 164 -0.09 -2.46 -2.90
N ARG A 165 0.94 -2.08 -2.14
CA ARG A 165 2.35 -2.24 -2.51
C ARG A 165 3.09 -3.04 -1.45
N SER A 166 3.24 -4.33 -1.69
CA SER A 166 3.84 -5.25 -0.72
C SER A 166 5.34 -4.99 -0.49
N TRP A 167 6.06 -4.53 -1.53
CA TRP A 167 7.46 -4.10 -1.43
C TRP A 167 7.67 -2.82 -0.64
N ALA A 168 6.68 -1.91 -0.67
CA ALA A 168 6.75 -0.66 0.07
C ALA A 168 6.21 -0.78 1.51
N PHE A 169 5.57 -1.90 1.82
CA PHE A 169 4.82 -2.07 3.06
C PHE A 169 5.69 -1.86 4.29
N ASP A 170 6.89 -2.44 4.32
CA ASP A 170 7.73 -2.50 5.53
C ASP A 170 8.15 -1.10 5.99
N PHE A 171 8.73 -0.30 5.10
CA PHE A 171 9.15 1.06 5.46
C PHE A 171 7.97 1.99 5.74
N LEU A 172 6.84 1.83 5.04
CA LEU A 172 5.65 2.65 5.28
C LEU A 172 4.98 2.33 6.59
N TRP A 173 4.94 1.04 6.94
CA TRP A 173 4.34 0.57 8.17
C TRP A 173 5.03 1.23 9.35
N TRP A 174 6.33 0.99 9.51
CA TRP A 174 7.09 1.44 10.66
C TRP A 174 7.18 2.97 10.75
N LYS A 175 7.29 3.65 9.61
CA LYS A 175 7.49 5.10 9.57
C LYS A 175 6.20 5.93 9.65
N HIS A 176 5.07 5.40 9.18
CA HIS A 176 3.86 6.21 8.94
C HIS A 176 2.55 5.59 9.44
N ILE A 177 2.48 4.27 9.65
CA ILE A 177 1.21 3.61 9.97
C ILE A 177 1.19 3.12 11.42
N ASP A 178 2.28 2.50 11.86
CA ASP A 178 2.42 1.85 13.16
C ASP A 178 2.01 2.78 14.31
N GLU A 179 2.69 3.93 14.45
CA GLU A 179 2.44 4.82 15.58
C GLU A 179 1.03 5.43 15.58
N SER A 180 0.44 5.62 14.40
CA SER A 180 -0.93 6.13 14.28
C SER A 180 -1.98 5.17 14.85
N LEU A 181 -1.63 3.89 14.97
CA LEU A 181 -2.52 2.85 15.48
C LEU A 181 -2.16 2.43 16.90
N TYR A 182 -0.88 2.26 17.21
CA TYR A 182 -0.40 1.61 18.42
C TYR A 182 0.38 2.57 19.35
N GLY A 183 0.43 3.86 19.03
CA GLY A 183 1.12 4.87 19.83
C GLY A 183 2.63 4.91 19.57
N PRO A 184 3.41 5.66 20.36
CA PRO A 184 4.84 5.88 20.09
C PRO A 184 5.66 4.59 19.97
N ASN A 185 6.64 4.59 19.06
CA ASN A 185 7.62 3.53 18.81
C ASN A 185 8.93 4.15 18.31
N GLU A 186 9.78 4.55 19.26
CA GLU A 186 11.01 5.31 19.00
C GLU A 186 11.95 4.61 18.03
N ASP A 187 12.11 3.28 18.18
CA ASP A 187 13.01 2.47 17.36
C ASP A 187 12.37 2.07 16.01
N GLN A 188 11.06 2.33 15.83
CA GLN A 188 10.31 1.95 14.62
C GLN A 188 10.46 0.46 14.28
N ASP A 189 10.45 -0.40 15.30
CA ASP A 189 10.67 -1.84 15.16
C ASP A 189 9.60 -2.68 15.88
N HIS A 190 9.71 -4.00 15.75
CA HIS A 190 8.79 -4.96 16.35
C HIS A 190 8.84 -5.04 17.88
N LYS A 191 9.92 -4.62 18.53
CA LYS A 191 10.14 -4.93 19.96
C LYS A 191 9.07 -4.27 20.83
N ALA A 192 8.71 -3.03 20.52
CA ALA A 192 7.62 -2.30 21.17
C ALA A 192 6.22 -2.89 20.87
N ARG A 193 6.13 -3.79 19.90
CA ARG A 193 4.88 -4.35 19.36
C ARG A 193 4.63 -5.80 19.71
N LEU A 194 5.61 -6.51 20.27
CA LEU A 194 5.43 -7.89 20.71
C LEU A 194 4.27 -8.05 21.72
N ALA A 195 4.03 -7.05 22.58
CA ALA A 195 2.90 -7.07 23.53
C ALA A 195 1.52 -6.97 22.86
N GLU A 196 1.45 -6.43 21.64
CA GLU A 196 0.23 -6.28 20.85
C GLU A 196 -0.09 -7.52 20.00
N MET A 197 0.87 -8.44 19.89
CA MET A 197 0.74 -9.65 19.10
C MET A 197 -0.15 -10.68 19.82
N PRO A 198 -1.07 -11.35 19.12
CA PRO A 198 -1.84 -12.41 19.75
C PRO A 198 -0.93 -13.60 20.07
N ALA A 199 -1.23 -14.29 21.18
CA ALA A 199 -0.38 -15.34 21.73
C ALA A 199 -0.09 -16.47 20.74
N ALA A 200 -1.05 -16.82 19.87
CA ALA A 200 -0.87 -17.84 18.84
C ALA A 200 0.23 -17.45 17.82
N GLN A 201 0.24 -16.18 17.38
CA GLN A 201 1.27 -15.69 16.45
C GLN A 201 2.64 -15.54 17.12
N LEU A 202 2.69 -15.21 18.42
CA LEU A 202 3.96 -15.19 19.17
C LEU A 202 4.58 -16.58 19.30
N GLN A 203 3.77 -17.63 19.48
CA GLN A 203 4.26 -19.00 19.66
C GLN A 203 4.99 -19.55 18.42
N ILE A 204 4.63 -19.08 17.22
CA ILE A 204 5.21 -19.55 15.95
C ILE A 204 6.26 -18.60 15.38
N LEU A 205 6.49 -17.45 16.03
CA LEU A 205 7.30 -16.37 15.49
C LEU A 205 8.75 -16.79 15.29
N ASP A 206 9.35 -17.41 16.30
CA ASP A 206 10.75 -17.84 16.23
C ASP A 206 10.96 -18.94 15.19
N ASP A 207 10.02 -19.89 15.07
CA ASP A 207 10.06 -20.93 14.05
C ASP A 207 9.92 -20.34 12.64
N PHE A 208 9.02 -19.36 12.48
CA PHE A 208 8.87 -18.63 11.23
C PHE A 208 10.16 -17.90 10.83
N VAL A 209 10.78 -17.17 11.77
CA VAL A 209 12.04 -16.44 11.51
C VAL A 209 13.16 -17.40 11.13
N LYS A 210 13.32 -18.49 11.88
CA LYS A 210 14.32 -19.51 11.58
C LYS A 210 14.10 -20.09 10.18
N GLN A 211 12.86 -20.47 9.85
CA GLN A 211 12.54 -20.96 8.51
C GLN A 211 12.91 -19.94 7.44
N LYS A 212 12.58 -18.65 7.62
CA LYS A 212 12.90 -17.61 6.62
C LYS A 212 14.40 -17.44 6.38
N LEU A 213 15.20 -17.54 7.43
CA LEU A 213 16.66 -17.51 7.32
C LEU A 213 17.19 -18.73 6.55
N ASP A 214 16.72 -19.93 6.91
CA ASP A 214 17.10 -21.17 6.23
C ASP A 214 16.69 -21.14 4.73
N GLU A 215 15.51 -20.61 4.42
CA GLU A 215 15.02 -20.45 3.04
C GLU A 215 15.79 -19.43 2.21
N GLY A 216 16.37 -18.41 2.84
CA GLY A 216 17.16 -17.38 2.18
C GLY A 216 18.52 -17.90 1.70
N GLU A 217 19.09 -18.87 2.42
CA GLU A 217 20.34 -19.54 2.04
C GLU A 217 20.12 -20.64 0.98
N ASP A 218 18.92 -21.19 0.92
CA ASP A 218 18.56 -22.28 0.03
C ASP A 218 18.33 -21.81 -1.43
N ALA A 219 18.93 -22.56 -2.35
CA ALA A 219 18.79 -22.29 -3.77
C ALA A 219 17.57 -22.97 -4.41
N GLU A 220 16.86 -23.86 -3.72
CA GLU A 220 15.75 -24.60 -4.29
C GLU A 220 14.53 -23.74 -4.63
N VAL A 221 13.92 -24.09 -5.77
CA VAL A 221 12.62 -23.55 -6.19
C VAL A 221 11.53 -24.49 -5.70
N THR A 222 10.74 -24.04 -4.73
CA THR A 222 9.59 -24.80 -4.24
C THR A 222 8.38 -24.59 -5.17
N VAL A 223 7.84 -25.67 -5.70
CA VAL A 223 6.58 -25.66 -6.46
C VAL A 223 5.45 -26.07 -5.53
N TRP A 224 4.47 -25.19 -5.38
CA TRP A 224 3.30 -25.44 -4.54
C TRP A 224 2.10 -25.83 -5.41
N ASP A 225 1.42 -26.91 -5.05
CA ASP A 225 0.02 -27.04 -5.45
C ASP A 225 -0.86 -26.09 -4.63
N LYS A 226 -2.07 -25.83 -5.12
CA LYS A 226 -2.98 -24.85 -4.53
C LYS A 226 -3.35 -25.19 -3.08
N ASP A 227 -3.62 -26.44 -2.78
CA ASP A 227 -4.11 -26.85 -1.46
C ASP A 227 -2.97 -26.84 -0.45
N ALA A 228 -1.77 -27.29 -0.85
CA ALA A 228 -0.56 -27.16 -0.05
C ALA A 228 -0.20 -25.69 0.22
N ALA A 229 -0.30 -24.81 -0.78
CA ALA A 229 -0.07 -23.37 -0.59
C ALA A 229 -1.06 -22.79 0.43
N VAL A 230 -2.35 -23.08 0.30
CA VAL A 230 -3.37 -22.58 1.24
C VAL A 230 -3.11 -23.09 2.66
N ALA A 231 -2.81 -24.38 2.81
CA ALA A 231 -2.50 -24.98 4.10
C ALA A 231 -1.22 -24.41 4.73
N HIS A 232 -0.19 -24.16 3.92
CA HIS A 232 1.05 -23.56 4.38
C HIS A 232 0.85 -22.12 4.85
N LEU A 233 0.17 -21.29 4.04
CA LEU A 233 -0.12 -19.91 4.41
C LEU A 233 -0.94 -19.85 5.70
N ALA A 234 -1.94 -20.73 5.87
CA ALA A 234 -2.81 -20.75 7.04
C ALA A 234 -2.07 -20.97 8.37
N GLN A 235 -0.88 -21.59 8.37
CA GLN A 235 -0.07 -21.78 9.57
C GLN A 235 0.44 -20.46 10.14
N TYR A 236 0.55 -19.44 9.30
CA TYR A 236 1.08 -18.12 9.66
C TYR A 236 -0.02 -17.06 9.74
N LEU A 237 -1.30 -17.42 9.65
CA LEU A 237 -2.39 -16.43 9.61
C LEU A 237 -3.02 -16.11 10.97
#